data_AF-A0A7C5M6B2-F1
#
_entry.id   AF-A0A7C5M6B2-F1
#
_cell.length_a   1.000
_cell.length_b   1.000
_cell.length_c   1.000
_cell.angle_alpha   90.00
_cell.angle_beta   90.00
_cell.angle_gamma   90.00
#
_symmetry.space_group_name_H-M   'P 1'
#
loop_
_entity.id
_entity.type
_entity.pdbx_description
1 polymer ?
#
loop_
_entity_poly.entity_id
_entity_poly.type
_entity_poly.pdbx_seq_one_letter_code
_entity_poly.pdbx_strand_id
1 'polypeptide(L)'
;MFKNILKLSVFLAGVSWLGAVQTLTWRQSAAEDFEKGAIDKLSLRSDGLLRLAPAARQILDSPLPYFWCLAEDSKGNVYAGGGGPGAP
;
A
#
# COMPACT_ATOMS: atom_id res chain seq x y z
N MET A 1 -0.27 31.04 -46.26
CA MET A 1 -0.85 31.69 -45.06
C MET A 1 -2.22 31.10 -44.69
N PHE A 2 -3.20 31.05 -45.61
CA PHE A 2 -4.56 30.52 -45.36
C PHE A 2 -4.61 29.05 -44.88
N LYS A 3 -3.73 28.18 -45.41
CA LYS A 3 -3.66 26.75 -45.05
C LYS A 3 -3.20 26.49 -43.61
N ASN A 4 -2.49 27.45 -42.99
CA ASN A 4 -2.03 27.35 -41.60
C ASN A 4 -3.12 27.81 -40.64
N ILE A 5 -3.93 28.79 -41.05
CA ILE A 5 -5.08 29.29 -40.29
C ILE A 5 -6.16 28.21 -40.19
N LEU A 6 -6.43 27.48 -41.28
CA LEU A 6 -7.39 26.37 -41.28
C LEU A 6 -6.96 25.23 -40.34
N LYS A 7 -5.66 24.89 -40.32
CA LYS A 7 -5.11 23.88 -39.39
C LYS A 7 -5.24 24.33 -37.94
N LEU A 8 -5.02 25.61 -37.66
CA LEU A 8 -5.11 26.17 -36.31
C LEU A 8 -6.56 26.14 -35.80
N SER A 9 -7.54 26.48 -36.64
CA SER A 9 -8.96 26.42 -36.27
C SER A 9 -9.45 25.00 -35.99
N VAL A 10 -9.01 24.01 -36.78
CA VAL A 10 -9.32 22.60 -36.53
C VAL A 10 -8.68 22.12 -35.22
N PHE A 11 -7.47 22.57 -34.92
CA PHE A 11 -6.78 22.22 -33.67
C PHE A 11 -7.49 22.83 -32.44
N LEU A 12 -7.92 24.10 -32.51
CA LEU A 12 -8.68 24.72 -31.43
C LEU A 12 -10.04 24.07 -31.21
N ALA A 13 -10.75 23.68 -32.28
CA ALA A 13 -12.03 22.98 -32.16
C ALA A 13 -11.89 21.60 -31.48
N GLY A 14 -10.76 20.90 -31.69
CA GLY A 14 -10.48 19.62 -31.06
C GLY A 14 -10.21 19.71 -29.55
N VAL A 15 -9.59 20.81 -29.08
CA VAL A 15 -9.29 21.02 -27.65
C VAL A 15 -10.57 21.27 -26.84
N SER A 16 -11.60 21.89 -27.44
CA SER A 16 -12.90 22.14 -26.81
C SER A 16 -13.66 20.87 -26.43
N TRP A 17 -13.27 19.71 -26.97
CA TRP A 17 -13.88 18.41 -26.70
C TRP A 17 -13.22 17.63 -25.56
N LEU A 18 -12.14 18.16 -24.99
CA LEU A 18 -11.52 17.61 -23.79
C LEU A 18 -12.37 18.01 -22.58
N GLY A 19 -13.46 17.27 -22.34
CA GLY A 19 -14.33 17.46 -21.18
C GLY A 19 -13.52 17.44 -19.89
N ALA A 20 -13.72 18.43 -19.03
CA ALA A 20 -13.13 18.44 -17.69
C ALA A 20 -13.58 17.19 -16.94
N VAL A 21 -12.64 16.49 -16.30
CA VAL A 21 -12.97 15.31 -15.48
C VAL A 21 -13.89 15.78 -14.34
N GLN A 22 -15.02 15.13 -14.16
CA GLN A 22 -15.91 15.44 -13.03
C GLN A 22 -15.32 14.86 -11.75
N THR A 23 -15.23 15.67 -10.69
CA THR A 23 -14.85 15.19 -9.36
C THR A 23 -15.98 14.33 -8.81
N LEU A 24 -15.74 13.01 -8.76
CA LEU A 24 -16.64 12.09 -8.08
C LEU A 24 -16.31 12.10 -6.58
N THR A 25 -17.26 12.51 -5.76
CA THR A 25 -17.15 12.36 -4.31
C THR A 25 -17.85 11.08 -3.88
N TRP A 26 -17.13 10.22 -3.18
CA TRP A 26 -17.67 9.03 -2.55
C TRP A 26 -17.66 9.20 -1.03
N ARG A 27 -18.66 8.62 -0.37
CA ARG A 27 -18.81 8.65 1.09
C ARG A 27 -19.15 7.23 1.55
N GLN A 28 -18.36 6.71 2.48
CA GLN A 28 -18.69 5.52 3.25
C GLN A 28 -19.02 5.91 4.68
N SER A 29 -20.06 5.29 5.23
CA SER A 29 -20.54 5.65 6.56
C SER A 29 -21.07 4.48 7.37
N ALA A 30 -21.34 3.32 6.75
CA ALA A 30 -21.75 2.12 7.46
C ALA A 30 -20.56 1.18 7.69
N ALA A 31 -20.58 0.42 8.79
CA ALA A 31 -19.52 -0.55 9.10
C ALA A 31 -19.35 -1.60 7.97
N GLU A 32 -20.44 -2.05 7.37
CA GLU A 32 -20.46 -3.00 6.25
C GLU A 32 -19.75 -2.47 4.99
N ASP A 33 -19.63 -1.15 4.84
CA ASP A 33 -18.88 -0.54 3.73
C ASP A 33 -17.37 -0.68 3.95
N PHE A 34 -16.92 -0.63 5.20
CA PHE A 34 -15.52 -0.78 5.59
C PHE A 34 -15.10 -2.26 5.65
N GLU A 35 -16.01 -3.16 6.04
CA GLU A 35 -15.74 -4.61 6.04
C GLU A 35 -15.44 -5.17 4.64
N LYS A 36 -15.99 -4.55 3.60
CA LYS A 36 -15.71 -4.89 2.20
C LYS A 36 -14.37 -4.35 1.70
N GLY A 37 -13.69 -3.52 2.49
CA GLY A 37 -12.41 -2.92 2.15
C GLY A 37 -11.26 -3.94 2.26
N ALA A 38 -10.33 -3.90 1.32
CA ALA A 38 -9.07 -4.64 1.43
C ALA A 38 -8.06 -3.80 2.22
N ILE A 39 -7.47 -4.39 3.26
CA ILE A 39 -6.38 -3.76 4.03
C ILE A 39 -5.09 -3.89 3.21
N ASP A 40 -4.66 -2.81 2.57
CA ASP A 40 -3.35 -2.73 1.89
C ASP A 40 -2.46 -1.69 2.59
N LYS A 41 -1.23 -2.09 2.94
CA LYS A 41 -0.23 -1.25 3.64
C LYS A 41 -0.74 -0.57 4.92
N LEU A 42 -1.72 -1.18 5.58
CA LEU A 42 -2.27 -0.72 6.85
C LEU A 42 -2.12 -1.82 7.91
N SER A 43 -1.86 -1.42 9.15
CA SER A 43 -1.89 -2.27 10.34
C SER A 43 -3.15 -1.99 11.14
N LEU A 44 -3.90 -3.04 11.49
CA LEU A 44 -5.04 -2.97 12.38
C LEU A 44 -4.61 -3.40 13.78
N ARG A 45 -4.74 -2.50 14.76
CA ARG A 45 -4.50 -2.81 16.17
C ARG A 45 -5.74 -3.46 16.78
N SER A 46 -5.55 -4.23 17.84
CA SER A 46 -6.63 -4.95 18.54
C SER A 46 -7.74 -4.04 19.10
N ASP A 47 -7.45 -2.76 19.32
CA ASP A 47 -8.42 -1.75 19.75
C ASP A 47 -9.15 -1.07 18.57
N GLY A 48 -8.97 -1.57 17.35
CA GLY A 48 -9.64 -1.07 16.15
C GLY A 48 -8.94 0.10 15.46
N LEU A 49 -7.79 0.58 15.96
CA LEU A 49 -7.08 1.66 15.30
C LEU A 49 -6.33 1.19 14.05
N LEU A 50 -6.56 1.89 12.94
CA LEU A 50 -5.81 1.74 11.70
C LEU A 50 -4.61 2.69 11.69
N ARG A 51 -3.45 2.17 11.28
CA ARG A 51 -2.22 2.94 11.04
C ARG A 51 -1.53 2.46 9.77
N LEU A 52 -0.64 3.26 9.20
CA LEU A 52 0.26 2.81 8.13
C LEU A 52 1.11 1.65 8.64
N ALA A 53 1.15 0.55 7.86
CA ALA A 53 1.96 -0.59 8.21
C ALA A 53 3.45 -0.23 8.08
N PRO A 54 4.31 -0.66 9.03
CA PRO A 54 5.75 -0.54 8.85
C PRO A 54 6.19 -1.38 7.64
N ALA A 55 7.23 -0.91 6.94
CA ALA A 55 7.82 -1.67 5.85
C ALA A 55 8.50 -2.93 6.41
N ALA A 56 7.92 -4.10 6.14
CA ALA A 56 8.52 -5.38 6.50
C ALA A 56 9.61 -5.75 5.48
N ARG A 57 10.78 -6.15 5.99
CA ARG A 57 11.87 -6.70 5.17
C ARG A 57 12.30 -8.02 5.80
N GLN A 58 12.38 -9.07 4.99
CA GLN A 58 12.96 -10.33 5.43
C GLN A 58 14.47 -10.16 5.64
N ILE A 59 14.92 -10.47 6.85
CA ILE A 59 16.34 -10.40 7.27
C ILE A 59 16.98 -11.78 7.38
N LEU A 60 16.18 -12.82 7.64
CA LEU A 60 16.62 -14.19 7.82
C LEU A 60 15.55 -15.11 7.23
N ASP A 61 15.98 -16.03 6.36
CA ASP A 61 15.21 -17.22 6.01
C ASP A 61 15.73 -18.39 6.85
N SER A 62 15.03 -18.72 7.93
CA SER A 62 15.52 -19.70 8.89
C SER A 62 15.00 -21.10 8.54
N PRO A 63 15.85 -22.14 8.60
CA PRO A 63 15.37 -23.52 8.52
C PRO A 63 14.64 -23.96 9.80
N LEU A 64 14.67 -23.15 10.87
CA LEU A 64 14.01 -23.47 12.13
C LEU A 64 12.50 -23.19 12.01
N PRO A 65 11.64 -24.12 12.46
CA PRO A 65 10.20 -23.95 12.35
C PRO A 65 9.62 -22.93 13.34
N TYR A 66 10.31 -22.69 14.46
CA TYR A 66 9.84 -21.81 15.53
C TYR A 66 10.99 -21.07 16.21
N PHE A 67 10.74 -19.83 16.61
CA PHE A 67 11.59 -19.06 17.52
C PHE A 67 10.87 -18.86 18.85
N TRP A 68 11.55 -19.17 19.95
CA TRP A 68 10.99 -19.10 21.30
C TRP A 68 11.55 -17.93 22.10
N CYS A 69 12.74 -17.46 21.75
CA CYS A 69 13.37 -16.32 22.41
C CYS A 69 14.08 -15.40 21.41
N LEU A 70 14.07 -14.12 21.75
CA LEU A 70 14.74 -13.04 21.03
C LEU A 70 15.49 -12.18 22.05
N ALA A 71 16.69 -11.75 21.73
CA ALA A 71 17.45 -10.76 22.47
C ALA A 71 18.07 -9.75 21.51
N GLU A 72 18.13 -8.49 21.90
CA GLU A 72 18.76 -7.42 21.12
C GLU A 72 19.92 -6.84 21.94
N ASP A 73 21.08 -6.65 21.30
CA ASP A 73 22.19 -5.93 21.95
C ASP A 73 22.06 -4.41 21.78
N SER A 74 22.94 -3.64 22.44
CA SER A 74 22.94 -2.18 22.36
C SER A 74 23.31 -1.61 20.97
N LYS A 75 23.76 -2.45 20.04
CA LYS A 75 24.10 -2.10 18.66
C LYS A 75 22.98 -2.48 17.68
N GLY A 76 21.89 -3.06 18.16
CA GLY A 76 20.75 -3.49 17.35
C GLY A 76 20.91 -4.87 16.71
N ASN A 77 21.88 -5.69 17.14
CA ASN A 77 21.98 -7.07 16.66
C ASN A 77 20.92 -7.92 17.36
N VAL A 78 20.12 -8.63 16.57
CA VAL A 78 19.07 -9.52 17.08
C VAL A 78 19.57 -10.96 17.09
N TYR A 79 19.50 -11.57 18.27
CA TYR A 79 19.78 -12.98 18.51
C TYR A 79 18.45 -13.73 18.67
N ALA A 80 18.25 -14.77 17.88
CA ALA A 80 17.03 -15.57 17.91
C ALA A 80 17.35 -17.01 18.30
N GLY A 81 16.74 -17.49 19.38
CA GLY A 81 16.81 -18.90 19.80
C GLY A 81 15.52 -19.61 19.42
N GLY A 82 15.66 -20.70 18.68
CA GLY A 82 14.54 -21.44 18.10
C GLY A 82 14.82 -22.93 18.00
N GLY A 83 13.81 -23.67 17.57
CA GLY A 83 13.87 -25.13 17.40
C GLY A 83 12.50 -25.77 17.38
N GLY A 84 12.44 -27.00 16.89
CA GLY A 84 11.22 -27.79 16.86
C GLY A 84 11.48 -29.22 16.39
N PRO A 85 10.47 -30.09 16.37
CA PRO A 85 10.61 -31.46 15.89
C PRO A 85 11.19 -31.49 14.47
N GLY A 86 12.32 -32.17 14.28
CA GLY A 86 12.99 -32.28 12.97
C GLY A 86 13.81 -31.06 12.55
N ALA A 87 14.05 -30.09 13.44
CA ALA A 87 15.10 -29.09 13.23
C ALA A 87 16.48 -29.78 13.18
N PRO A 88 17.43 -29.27 12.35
CA PRO A 88 18.78 -29.84 12.21
C PRO A 88 19.58 -29.82 13.52
#